data_AF-A0A426UZJ1-F1
#
_entry.id   AF-A0A426UZJ1-F1
#
_cell.length_a   1.000
_cell.length_b   1.000
_cell.length_c   1.000
_cell.angle_alpha   90.00
_cell.angle_beta   90.00
_cell.angle_gamma   90.00
#
_symmetry.space_group_name_H-M   'P 1'
#
loop_
_entity.id
_entity.type
_entity.pdbx_description
1 polymer ?
#
loop_
_entity_poly.entity_id
_entity_poly.type
_entity_poly.pdbx_seq_one_letter_code
_entity_poly.pdbx_strand_id
1 'polypeptide(L)'
;MSQEGGGRFKPGRSGNPKGRPAGSGEVARVRAAMSANLPRIIEALEARALEGDTGAARLLLERTVAPLKAVEFSQAVAMPGDGLAEKGRAVIEAMSAGQLSTEQGGGMLDALAKLAKLIEADEMERRLAALEAKQ
;
A
#
# COMPACT_ATOMS: atom_id res chain seq x y z
N MET A 1 -11.18 1.46 -39.66
CA MET A 1 -11.19 0.06 -39.16
C MET A 1 -12.64 -0.39 -39.08
N SER A 2 -13.01 -1.34 -39.92
CA SER A 2 -14.37 -1.64 -40.34
C SER A 2 -15.29 -2.06 -39.20
N GLN A 3 -16.38 -1.30 -39.03
CA GLN A 3 -17.56 -1.73 -38.30
C GLN A 3 -18.41 -2.57 -39.27
N GLU A 4 -18.55 -3.86 -39.00
CA GLU A 4 -19.58 -4.68 -39.67
C GLU A 4 -20.89 -4.47 -38.91
N GLY A 5 -21.97 -4.25 -39.67
CA GLY A 5 -23.28 -3.87 -39.16
C GLY A 5 -23.80 -4.81 -38.07
N GLY A 6 -24.39 -4.22 -37.04
CA GLY A 6 -25.09 -4.98 -35.99
C GLY A 6 -24.42 -4.98 -34.62
N GLY A 7 -23.85 -3.86 -34.15
CA GLY A 7 -23.69 -3.51 -32.72
C GLY A 7 -22.96 -4.48 -31.78
N ARG A 8 -22.47 -5.63 -32.24
CA ARG A 8 -21.86 -6.68 -31.43
C ARG A 8 -20.36 -6.71 -31.68
N PHE A 9 -19.59 -6.66 -30.59
CA PHE A 9 -18.13 -6.81 -30.64
C PHE A 9 -17.75 -8.25 -31.00
N LYS A 10 -16.64 -8.43 -31.72
CA LYS A 10 -16.13 -9.77 -32.05
C LYS A 10 -15.76 -10.52 -30.75
N PRO A 11 -16.14 -11.80 -30.60
CA PRO A 11 -15.74 -12.62 -29.46
C PRO A 11 -14.22 -12.54 -29.24
N GLY A 12 -13.79 -12.30 -28.00
CA GLY A 12 -12.37 -12.17 -27.64
C GLY A 12 -11.71 -10.84 -28.00
N ARG A 13 -12.43 -9.86 -28.57
CA ARG A 13 -11.89 -8.54 -28.91
C ARG A 13 -12.74 -7.42 -28.34
N SER A 14 -12.19 -6.69 -27.35
CA SER A 14 -12.82 -5.47 -26.83
C SER A 14 -13.02 -4.47 -27.96
N GLY A 15 -14.20 -3.85 -28.01
CA GLY A 15 -14.49 -2.71 -28.90
C GLY A 15 -13.67 -1.46 -28.59
N ASN A 16 -13.10 -1.39 -27.40
CA ASN A 16 -12.21 -0.33 -26.99
C ASN A 16 -10.96 -0.92 -26.29
N PRO A 17 -9.93 -1.32 -27.06
CA PRO A 17 -8.70 -1.91 -26.53
C PRO A 17 -7.91 -0.98 -25.61
N LYS A 18 -8.08 0.34 -25.74
CA LYS A 18 -7.40 1.36 -24.92
C LYS A 18 -8.16 1.70 -23.64
N GLY A 19 -9.35 1.13 -23.43
CA GLY A 19 -10.20 1.44 -22.29
C GLY A 19 -10.82 2.84 -22.36
N ARG A 20 -11.64 3.17 -21.37
CA ARG A 20 -12.27 4.50 -21.30
C ARG A 20 -11.18 5.58 -21.15
N PRO A 21 -11.21 6.67 -21.92
CA PRO A 21 -10.24 7.75 -21.78
C PRO A 21 -10.15 8.26 -20.34
N ALA A 22 -8.92 8.51 -19.86
CA ALA A 22 -8.70 9.07 -18.53
C ALA A 22 -9.43 10.42 -18.41
N GLY A 23 -10.12 10.64 -17.29
CA GLY A 23 -10.86 11.89 -17.06
C GLY A 23 -12.16 12.07 -17.85
N SER A 24 -12.58 11.11 -18.70
CA SER A 24 -13.83 11.22 -19.47
C SER A 24 -15.07 10.64 -18.76
N GLY A 25 -14.95 10.37 -17.46
CA GLY A 25 -16.03 9.82 -16.65
C GLY A 25 -17.04 10.85 -16.21
N GLU A 26 -18.25 10.39 -15.89
CA GLU A 26 -19.28 11.23 -15.25
C GLU A 26 -18.76 11.92 -13.98
N VAL A 27 -18.03 11.21 -13.13
CA VAL A 27 -17.41 11.78 -11.92
C VAL A 27 -16.42 12.90 -12.26
N ALA A 28 -15.64 12.76 -13.33
CA ALA A 28 -14.68 13.78 -13.75
C ALA A 28 -15.38 15.03 -14.31
N ARG A 29 -16.47 14.84 -15.06
CA ARG A 29 -17.34 15.91 -15.54
C ARG A 29 -17.99 16.67 -14.38
N VAL A 30 -18.53 15.97 -13.38
CA VAL A 30 -19.11 16.59 -12.18
C VAL A 30 -18.04 17.37 -11.39
N ARG A 31 -16.85 16.78 -11.20
CA ARG A 31 -15.73 17.46 -10.53
C ARG A 31 -15.36 18.75 -11.26
N ALA A 32 -15.19 18.70 -12.58
CA ALA A 32 -14.87 19.88 -13.38
C ALA A 32 -15.94 20.98 -13.30
N ALA A 33 -17.22 20.60 -13.32
CA ALA A 33 -18.33 21.54 -13.17
C ALA A 33 -18.36 22.22 -11.79
N MET A 34 -17.92 21.52 -10.74
CA MET A 34 -17.87 22.06 -9.38
C MET A 34 -16.59 22.82 -9.06
N SER A 35 -15.50 22.64 -9.83
CA SER A 35 -14.18 23.17 -9.51
C SER A 35 -14.16 24.67 -9.20
N ALA A 36 -14.90 25.47 -9.97
CA ALA A 36 -14.95 26.92 -9.78
C ALA A 36 -15.63 27.33 -8.45
N ASN A 37 -16.54 26.51 -7.95
CA ASN A 37 -17.31 26.78 -6.73
C ASN A 37 -16.70 26.13 -5.48
N LEU A 38 -15.73 25.23 -5.63
CA LEU A 38 -15.10 24.51 -4.52
C LEU A 38 -14.61 25.44 -3.39
N PRO A 39 -13.90 26.56 -3.66
CA PRO A 39 -13.45 27.44 -2.58
C PRO A 39 -14.61 28.00 -1.74
N ARG A 40 -15.69 28.46 -2.41
CA ARG A 40 -16.87 29.00 -1.74
C ARG A 40 -17.65 27.93 -0.95
N ILE A 41 -17.66 26.69 -1.43
CA ILE A 41 -18.26 25.57 -0.71
C ILE A 41 -17.47 25.27 0.57
N ILE A 42 -16.14 25.33 0.50
CA ILE A 42 -15.27 25.12 1.66
C ILE A 42 -15.49 26.24 2.70
N GLU A 43 -15.50 27.50 2.28
CA GLU A 43 -15.78 28.66 3.16
C GLU A 43 -17.14 28.52 3.87
N ALA A 44 -18.18 28.11 3.13
CA ALA A 44 -19.51 27.91 3.71
C ALA A 44 -19.56 26.75 4.71
N LEU A 45 -18.84 25.66 4.45
CA LEU A 45 -18.72 24.54 5.39
C LEU A 45 -17.90 24.92 6.63
N GLU A 46 -16.85 25.73 6.45
CA GLU A 46 -16.03 26.23 7.56
C GLU A 46 -16.85 27.12 8.50
N ALA A 47 -17.63 28.06 7.96
CA ALA A 47 -18.52 28.90 8.77
C ALA A 47 -19.51 28.05 9.59
N ARG A 48 -20.18 27.08 8.95
CA ARG A 48 -21.09 26.16 9.64
C ARG A 48 -20.40 25.32 10.71
N ALA A 49 -19.18 24.84 10.43
CA ALA A 49 -18.40 24.07 11.39
C ALA A 49 -18.07 24.91 12.63
N LEU A 50 -17.69 26.18 12.44
CA LEU A 50 -17.43 27.13 13.53
C LEU A 50 -18.69 27.46 14.35
N GLU A 51 -19.86 27.43 13.73
CA GLU A 51 -21.17 27.59 14.39
C GLU A 51 -21.65 26.33 15.14
N GLY A 52 -20.90 25.22 15.06
CA GLY A 52 -21.20 23.98 15.79
C GLY A 52 -21.83 22.86 14.96
N ASP A 53 -21.86 22.98 13.63
CA ASP A 53 -22.22 21.87 12.74
C ASP A 53 -21.11 20.80 12.77
N THR A 54 -21.32 19.79 13.61
CA THR A 54 -20.38 18.68 13.80
C THR A 54 -20.18 17.85 12.54
N GLY A 55 -21.14 17.82 11.62
CA GLY A 55 -21.02 17.14 10.33
C GLY A 55 -20.06 17.86 9.39
N ALA A 56 -20.20 19.19 9.28
CA ALA A 56 -19.27 20.02 8.51
C ALA A 56 -17.86 19.98 9.11
N ALA A 57 -17.75 20.10 10.44
CA ALA A 57 -16.47 20.03 11.16
C ALA A 57 -15.77 18.68 10.93
N ARG A 58 -16.49 17.56 11.07
CA ARG A 58 -15.94 16.22 10.83
C ARG A 58 -15.44 16.05 9.38
N LEU A 59 -16.24 16.47 8.39
CA LEU A 59 -15.86 16.35 6.99
C LEU A 59 -14.56 17.12 6.69
N LEU A 60 -14.44 18.35 7.21
CA LEU A 60 -13.24 19.17 7.02
C LEU A 60 -12.03 18.53 7.72
N LEU A 61 -12.15 18.16 9.00
CA LEU A 61 -11.06 17.56 9.79
C LEU A 61 -10.55 16.26 9.16
N GLU A 62 -11.43 15.35 8.72
CA GLU A 62 -11.01 14.08 8.10
C GLU A 62 -10.31 14.24 6.73
N ARG A 63 -10.40 15.42 6.10
CA ARG A 63 -9.77 15.69 4.80
C ARG A 63 -8.54 16.59 4.90
N THR A 64 -8.48 17.46 5.90
CA THR A 64 -7.38 18.42 6.09
C THR A 64 -6.37 17.97 7.14
N VAL A 65 -6.80 17.21 8.14
CA VAL A 65 -5.93 16.67 9.19
C VAL A 65 -5.58 15.24 8.83
N ALA A 66 -4.28 14.97 8.65
CA ALA A 66 -3.81 13.60 8.47
C ALA A 66 -4.18 12.77 9.72
N PRO A 67 -4.68 11.53 9.55
CA PRO A 67 -4.91 10.66 10.68
C PRO A 67 -3.62 10.50 11.48
N LEU A 68 -3.71 10.60 12.80
CA LEU A 68 -2.62 10.23 13.69
C LEU A 68 -2.28 8.77 13.42
N LYS A 69 -1.12 8.54 12.79
CA LYS A 69 -0.55 7.20 12.67
C LYS A 69 0.13 6.88 13.99
N ALA A 70 0.05 5.62 14.40
CA ALA A 70 0.90 5.12 15.46
C ALA A 70 2.36 5.42 15.08
N VAL A 71 3.07 6.10 15.98
CA VAL A 71 4.50 6.36 15.81
C VAL A 71 5.22 5.20 16.45
N GLU A 72 5.86 4.39 15.62
CA GLU A 72 6.74 3.31 16.05
C GLU A 72 8.12 3.91 16.38
N PHE A 73 8.48 3.95 17.66
CA PHE A 73 9.82 4.37 18.08
C PHE A 73 10.82 3.28 17.73
N SER A 74 11.97 3.64 17.14
CA SER A 74 13.00 2.64 16.85
C SER A 74 13.55 2.08 18.16
N GLN A 75 13.41 0.77 18.33
CA GLN A 75 13.99 0.07 19.45
C GLN A 75 15.19 -0.75 18.96
N ALA A 76 16.33 -0.57 19.61
CA ALA A 76 17.48 -1.42 19.35
C ALA A 76 17.18 -2.83 19.89
N VAL A 77 17.31 -3.83 19.02
CA VAL A 77 17.13 -5.25 19.35
C VAL A 77 18.46 -5.94 19.20
N ALA A 78 18.96 -6.53 20.29
CA ALA A 78 20.09 -7.43 20.21
C ALA A 78 19.62 -8.74 19.55
N MET A 79 20.24 -9.10 18.43
CA MET A 79 20.00 -10.38 17.75
C MET A 79 21.28 -11.22 17.83
N PRO A 80 21.59 -11.80 18.99
CA PRO A 80 22.77 -12.65 19.15
C PRO A 80 22.65 -13.92 18.29
N GLY A 81 23.79 -14.47 17.93
CA GLY A 81 23.89 -15.67 17.11
C GLY A 81 24.08 -15.36 15.62
N ASP A 82 24.64 -16.33 14.90
CA ASP A 82 24.99 -16.16 13.49
C ASP A 82 23.84 -16.59 12.58
N GLY A 83 23.02 -17.55 13.04
CA GLY A 83 21.94 -18.15 12.26
C GLY A 83 20.63 -17.36 12.29
N LEU A 84 19.87 -17.40 11.19
CA LEU A 84 18.55 -16.75 11.09
C LEU A 84 17.56 -17.27 12.13
N ALA A 85 17.64 -18.56 12.48
CA ALA A 85 16.78 -19.16 13.50
C ALA A 85 17.04 -18.60 14.91
N GLU A 86 18.30 -18.34 15.25
CA GLU A 86 18.67 -17.73 16.55
C GLU A 86 18.20 -16.29 16.62
N LYS A 87 18.42 -15.54 15.54
CA LYS A 87 17.94 -14.15 15.40
C LYS A 87 16.41 -14.09 15.49
N GLY A 88 15.71 -15.03 14.88
CA GLY A 88 14.24 -15.14 14.98
C GLY A 88 13.76 -15.43 16.41
N ARG A 89 14.43 -16.32 17.14
CA ARG A 89 14.12 -16.58 18.56
C ARG A 89 14.35 -15.33 19.42
N ALA A 90 15.44 -14.61 19.20
CA ALA A 90 15.73 -13.37 19.93
C ALA A 90 14.64 -12.30 19.74
N VAL A 91 14.08 -12.18 18.53
CA VAL A 91 12.95 -11.29 18.25
C VAL A 91 11.70 -11.70 19.03
N ILE A 92 11.36 -13.00 19.04
CA ILE A 92 10.19 -13.51 19.79
C ILE A 92 10.36 -13.31 21.30
N GLU A 93 11.57 -13.50 21.82
CA GLU A 93 11.88 -13.28 23.23
C GLU A 93 11.75 -11.80 23.61
N ALA A 94 12.28 -10.88 22.78
CA ALA A 94 12.14 -9.44 22.98
C ALA A 94 10.66 -8.98 22.94
N MET A 95 9.84 -9.57 22.06
CA MET A 95 8.40 -9.35 22.04
C MET A 95 7.74 -9.83 23.35
N SER A 96 8.10 -11.04 23.81
CA SER A 96 7.53 -11.64 25.01
C SER A 96 7.93 -10.87 26.28
N ALA A 97 9.11 -10.26 26.29
CA ALA A 97 9.59 -9.39 27.36
C ALA A 97 9.00 -7.97 27.32
N GLY A 98 8.17 -7.64 26.33
CA GLY A 98 7.57 -6.31 26.16
C GLY A 98 8.55 -5.24 25.68
N GLN A 99 9.72 -5.65 25.17
CA GLN A 99 10.71 -4.73 24.59
C GLN A 99 10.35 -4.34 23.16
N LEU A 100 9.59 -5.19 22.45
CA LEU A 100 9.09 -4.92 21.10
C LEU A 100 7.57 -5.04 21.06
N SER A 101 6.94 -4.19 20.25
CA SER A 101 5.54 -4.39 19.88
C SER A 101 5.40 -5.62 18.96
N THR A 102 4.18 -6.16 18.88
CA THR A 102 3.87 -7.26 17.96
C THR A 102 4.04 -6.86 16.50
N GLU A 103 3.78 -5.59 16.17
CA GLU A 103 3.99 -5.04 14.83
C GLU A 103 5.48 -4.98 14.48
N GLN A 104 6.32 -4.46 15.39
CA GLN A 104 7.78 -4.40 15.21
C GLN A 104 8.39 -5.79 15.06
N GLY A 105 8.07 -6.69 15.99
CA GLY A 105 8.61 -8.04 15.96
C GLY A 105 8.13 -8.85 14.76
N GLY A 106 6.85 -8.69 14.37
CA GLY A 106 6.32 -9.27 13.13
C GLY A 106 7.08 -8.79 11.89
N GLY A 107 7.31 -7.48 11.77
CA GLY A 107 8.09 -6.91 10.66
C GLY A 107 9.53 -7.42 10.61
N MET A 108 10.18 -7.62 11.76
CA MET A 108 11.52 -8.20 11.85
C MET A 108 11.54 -9.67 11.43
N LEU A 109 10.58 -10.48 11.89
CA LEU A 109 10.47 -11.89 11.51
C LEU A 109 10.22 -12.05 10.01
N ASP A 110 9.37 -11.18 9.43
CA ASP A 110 9.14 -11.14 7.99
C ASP A 110 10.41 -10.79 7.21
N ALA A 111 11.22 -9.85 7.72
CA ALA A 111 12.50 -9.50 7.11
C ALA A 111 13.50 -10.67 7.16
N LEU A 112 13.57 -11.38 8.28
CA LEU A 112 14.40 -12.59 8.42
C LEU A 112 13.95 -13.71 7.47
N ALA A 113 12.63 -13.92 7.32
CA ALA A 113 12.09 -14.91 6.39
C ALA A 113 12.40 -14.55 4.92
N LYS A 114 12.35 -13.27 4.56
CA LYS A 114 12.75 -12.79 3.23
C LYS A 114 14.24 -13.01 2.98
N LEU A 115 15.08 -12.74 3.99
CA LEU A 115 16.51 -13.01 3.92
C LEU A 115 16.81 -14.50 3.76
N ALA A 116 16.11 -15.39 4.47
CA ALA A 116 16.24 -16.84 4.31
C ALA A 116 16.02 -17.27 2.85
N LYS A 117 14.93 -16.79 2.23
CA LYS A 117 14.61 -17.09 0.83
C LYS A 117 15.68 -16.58 -0.15
N LEU A 118 16.29 -15.42 0.14
CA LEU A 118 17.38 -14.90 -0.69
C LEU A 118 18.63 -15.78 -0.61
N ILE A 119 18.99 -16.23 0.60
CA ILE A 119 20.12 -17.14 0.80
C ILE A 119 19.85 -18.48 0.09
N GLU A 120 18.65 -19.04 0.25
CA GLU A 120 18.26 -20.28 -0.43
C GLU A 120 18.35 -20.16 -1.95
N ALA A 121 17.88 -19.04 -2.53
CA ALA A 121 17.96 -18.81 -3.96
C ALA A 121 19.41 -18.75 -4.46
N ASP A 122 20.26 -18.02 -3.75
CA ASP A 122 21.69 -17.89 -4.07
C ASP A 122 22.44 -19.23 -3.93
N GLU A 123 22.12 -20.03 -2.91
CA GLU A 123 22.66 -21.39 -2.77
C GLU A 123 22.21 -22.32 -3.91
N MET A 124 20.95 -22.24 -4.32
CA MET A 124 20.43 -23.02 -5.45
C MET A 124 21.13 -22.63 -6.76
N GLU A 125 21.31 -21.34 -7.02
CA GLU A 125 22.03 -20.83 -8.20
C GLU A 125 23.48 -21.32 -8.22
N ARG A 126 24.20 -21.21 -7.10
CA ARG A 126 25.57 -21.71 -6.98
C ARG A 126 25.68 -23.22 -7.22
N ARG A 127 24.75 -24.01 -6.68
CA ARG A 127 24.72 -25.46 -6.88
C ARG A 127 24.38 -25.84 -8.31
N LEU A 128 23.47 -25.11 -8.95
CA LEU A 128 23.10 -25.33 -10.34
C LEU A 128 24.29 -25.05 -11.27
N ALA A 129 24.96 -23.90 -11.11
CA ALA A 129 26.14 -23.56 -11.89
C ALA A 129 27.27 -24.59 -11.74
N ALA A 130 27.49 -25.11 -10.54
CA ALA A 130 28.49 -26.15 -10.28
C ALA A 130 28.15 -27.51 -10.92
N LEU A 131 26.86 -27.80 -11.14
CA LEU A 131 26.41 -29.01 -11.83
C LEU A 131 26.51 -28.83 -13.35
N GLU A 132 26.14 -27.67 -13.87
CA GLU A 132 26.25 -27.33 -15.29
C GLU A 132 27.71 -27.32 -15.76
N ALA A 133 28.65 -26.88 -14.93
CA ALA A 133 30.09 -26.92 -15.25
C ALA A 133 30.70 -28.33 -15.31
N LYS A 134 29.98 -29.38 -14.88
CA LYS A 134 30.43 -30.78 -14.91
C LYS A 134 29.86 -31.57 -16.10
N GLN A 135 29.04 -30.94 -16.92
CA GLN A 135 28.49 -31.51 -18.16
C GLN A 135 29.24 -30.94 -19.37
#